data_AF-A0A938GWZ9-F1
#
_entry.id   AF-A0A938GWZ9-F1
#
_cell.length_a   1.000
_cell.length_b   1.000
_cell.length_c   1.000
_cell.angle_alpha   90.00
_cell.angle_beta   90.00
_cell.angle_gamma   90.00
#
_symmetry.space_group_name_H-M   'P 1'
#
loop_
_entity.id
_entity.type
_entity.pdbx_description
1 polymer ?
#
loop_
_entity_poly.entity_id
_entity_poly.type
_entity_poly.pdbx_seq_one_letter_code
_entity_poly.pdbx_strand_id
1 'polypeptide(L)' 'YPTPEDFALQGKYYAEILRRVLQAPAVKSFKTWGVTDRHSWKADGKDGRPLLLDENLQPKPAYLRQVEMLRALAAP' A
#
# COMPACT_ATOMS: atom_id res chain seq x y z
N TYR A 1 -12.72 11.56 7.91
CA TYR A 1 -11.92 10.36 8.17
C TYR A 1 -12.13 9.41 7.02
N PRO A 2 -11.12 8.61 6.64
CA PRO A 2 -11.23 7.69 5.51
C PRO A 2 -12.35 6.67 5.72
N THR A 3 -13.08 6.35 4.67
CA THR A 3 -14.10 5.28 4.66
C THR A 3 -13.49 3.94 4.23
N PRO A 4 -14.21 2.82 4.36
CA PRO A 4 -13.79 1.55 3.78
C PRO A 4 -13.49 1.64 2.27
N GLU A 5 -14.26 2.43 1.54
CA GLU A 5 -14.09 2.67 0.10
C GLU A 5 -12.78 3.41 -0.19
N ASP A 6 -12.40 4.39 0.64
CA ASP A 6 -11.11 5.08 0.53
C ASP A 6 -9.94 4.10 0.70
N PHE A 7 -10.04 3.17 1.65
CA PHE A 7 -9.02 2.13 1.82
C PHE A 7 -9.00 1.14 0.67
N ALA A 8 -10.16 0.76 0.12
CA ALA A 8 -10.22 -0.09 -1.06
C ALA A 8 -9.54 0.59 -2.27
N LEU A 9 -9.78 1.89 -2.45
CA LEU A 9 -9.17 2.70 -3.50
C LEU A 9 -7.66 2.85 -3.29
N GLN A 10 -7.21 3.10 -2.06
CA GLN A 10 -5.80 3.08 -1.67
C GLN A 10 -5.15 1.73 -2.03
N GLY A 11 -5.83 0.62 -1.70
CA GLY A 11 -5.42 -0.75 -2.05
C GLY A 11 -5.19 -0.94 -3.54
N LYS A 12 -6.17 -0.53 -4.35
CA LYS A 12 -6.08 -0.58 -5.82
C LYS A 12 -4.84 0.17 -6.32
N TYR A 13 -4.65 1.41 -5.90
CA TYR A 13 -3.55 2.22 -6.42
C TYR A 13 -2.17 1.74 -5.97
N TYR A 14 -2.01 1.28 -4.72
CA TYR A 14 -0.74 0.67 -4.28
C TYR A 14 -0.36 -0.54 -5.14
N ALA A 15 -1.32 -1.43 -5.42
CA ALA A 15 -1.09 -2.59 -6.27
C ALA A 15 -0.77 -2.21 -7.72
N GLU A 16 -1.49 -1.23 -8.29
CA GLU A 16 -1.22 -0.74 -9.65
C GLU A 16 0.15 -0.08 -9.78
N ILE A 17 0.59 0.70 -8.79
CA ILE A 17 1.91 1.31 -8.76
C ILE A 17 2.99 0.22 -8.72
N LEU A 18 2.89 -0.74 -7.80
CA LEU A 18 3.86 -1.83 -7.71
C LEU A 18 3.92 -2.66 -9.00
N ARG A 19 2.75 -2.97 -9.60
CA ARG A 19 2.70 -3.66 -10.90
C ARG A 19 3.44 -2.90 -11.99
N ARG A 20 3.27 -1.58 -12.08
CA ARG A 20 4.00 -0.73 -13.04
C ARG A 20 5.51 -0.71 -12.76
N VAL A 21 5.91 -0.68 -11.49
CA VAL A 21 7.32 -0.77 -11.10
C VAL A 21 7.95 -2.08 -11.58
N LEU A 22 7.27 -3.21 -11.40
CA LEU A 22 7.76 -4.52 -11.87
C LEU A 22 7.90 -4.62 -13.39
N GLN A 23 7.09 -3.87 -14.14
CA GLN A 23 7.14 -3.79 -15.60
C GLN A 23 8.22 -2.82 -16.11
N ALA A 24 8.81 -2.00 -15.24
CA ALA A 24 9.77 -0.97 -15.61
C ALA A 24 11.20 -1.44 -15.27
N PRO A 25 11.97 -2.00 -16.22
CA PRO A 25 13.27 -2.61 -15.93
C PRO A 25 14.31 -1.63 -15.37
N ALA A 26 14.13 -0.33 -15.57
CA ALA A 26 14.98 0.72 -15.00
C ALA A 26 14.76 0.91 -13.49
N VAL A 27 13.60 0.55 -12.94
CA VAL A 27 13.29 0.72 -11.51
C VAL A 27 13.86 -0.45 -10.72
N LYS A 28 14.70 -0.15 -9.73
CA LYS A 28 15.40 -1.18 -8.92
C LYS A 28 14.90 -1.32 -7.50
N SER A 29 14.06 -0.40 -7.02
CA SER A 29 13.50 -0.46 -5.68
C SER A 29 12.14 0.21 -5.61
N PHE A 30 11.26 -0.32 -4.76
CA PHE A 30 10.00 0.27 -4.36
C PHE A 30 10.00 0.39 -2.84
N LYS A 31 9.78 1.59 -2.32
CA LYS A 31 9.88 1.87 -0.87
C LYS A 31 8.73 2.77 -0.45
N THR A 32 8.18 2.51 0.73
CA THR A 32 7.23 3.39 1.41
C THR A 32 7.95 4.32 2.38
N TRP A 33 7.40 5.52 2.58
CA TRP A 33 7.94 6.48 3.55
C TRP A 33 7.37 6.21 4.95
N GLY A 34 7.79 5.08 5.52
CA GLY A 34 7.29 4.54 6.78
C GLY A 34 6.69 3.15 6.64
N VAL A 35 6.36 2.54 7.79
CA VAL A 35 5.85 1.16 7.88
C VAL A 35 4.39 1.12 8.33
N THR A 36 4.06 1.84 9.39
CA THR A 36 2.73 1.87 10.03
C THR A 36 2.21 3.30 10.12
N ASP A 37 0.90 3.45 9.99
CA ASP A 37 0.21 4.73 10.09
C ASP A 37 0.50 5.50 11.39
N ARG A 38 0.79 4.80 12.51
CA ARG A 38 1.12 5.41 13.81
C ARG A 38 2.34 6.34 13.75
N HIS A 39 3.30 6.02 12.88
CA HIS A 39 4.58 6.75 12.77
C HIS A 39 4.72 7.43 11.40
N SER A 40 3.62 7.59 10.67
CA SER A 40 3.66 8.29 9.40
C SER A 40 4.00 9.76 9.62
N TRP A 41 4.82 10.33 8.73
CA TRP A 41 4.99 11.79 8.62
C TRP A 41 3.69 12.54 8.28
N LYS A 42 2.64 11.82 7.88
CA LYS A 42 1.27 12.32 7.70
C LYS A 42 0.30 11.74 8.73
N ALA A 43 0.77 11.34 9.92
CA ALA A 43 -0.12 10.78 10.95
C ALA A 43 -1.20 11.79 11.38
N ASP A 44 -0.89 13.08 11.30
CA ASP A 44 -1.81 14.17 11.63
C ASP A 44 -2.62 14.61 10.39
N GLY A 45 -3.94 14.71 10.55
CA GLY A 45 -4.86 15.23 9.52
C GLY A 45 -5.96 14.27 9.09
N LYS A 46 -6.86 14.74 8.22
CA LYS A 46 -8.05 13.99 7.77
C LYS A 46 -7.71 12.75 6.93
N ASP A 47 -6.50 12.69 6.37
CA ASP A 47 -5.99 11.64 5.49
C ASP A 47 -4.93 10.76 6.18
N GLY A 48 -4.88 10.76 7.51
CA GLY A 48 -3.76 10.25 8.33
C GLY A 48 -3.57 8.74 8.42
N ARG A 49 -3.84 8.02 7.33
CA ARG A 49 -3.66 6.56 7.21
C ARG A 49 -3.04 6.17 5.85
N PRO A 50 -1.83 6.65 5.48
CA PRO A 50 -1.30 6.49 4.12
C PRO A 50 -0.49 5.20 3.88
N LEU A 51 -0.14 4.44 4.91
CA LEU A 51 0.81 3.33 4.84
C LEU A 51 0.13 1.97 4.71
N LEU A 52 0.95 0.92 4.59
CA LEU A 52 0.52 -0.45 4.35
C LEU A 52 -0.10 -1.11 5.58
N LEU A 53 0.37 -0.72 6.77
CA LEU A 53 -0.10 -1.23 8.05
C LEU A 53 -0.77 -0.11 8.84
N ASP A 54 -1.83 -0.46 9.58
CA ASP A 54 -2.53 0.49 10.45
C ASP A 54 -1.70 0.83 11.71
N GLU A 55 -2.30 1.58 12.64
CA GLU A 55 -1.68 1.92 13.92
C GLU A 55 -1.31 0.69 14.77
N ASN A 56 -1.96 -0.46 14.59
CA ASN A 56 -1.78 -1.69 15.36
C ASN A 56 -1.01 -2.77 14.59
N LEU A 57 -0.27 -2.37 13.56
CA LEU A 57 0.50 -3.26 12.68
C LEU A 57 -0.36 -4.28 11.92
N GLN A 58 -1.66 -4.05 11.79
CA GLN A 58 -2.53 -4.91 11.00
C GLN A 58 -2.45 -4.54 9.51
N PRO A 59 -2.42 -5.54 8.61
CA PRO A 59 -2.43 -5.29 7.17
C PRO A 59 -3.69 -4.54 6.72
N LYS A 60 -3.51 -3.45 5.99
CA LYS A 60 -4.60 -2.72 5.32
C LYS A 60 -4.81 -3.23 3.89
N PRO A 61 -5.90 -2.83 3.20
CA PRO A 61 -6.06 -3.13 1.77
C PRO A 61 -4.87 -2.73 0.90
N ALA A 62 -4.15 -1.64 1.26
CA ALA A 62 -2.88 -1.25 0.64
C ALA A 62 -1.82 -2.36 0.62
N TYR A 63 -1.68 -3.11 1.71
CA TYR A 63 -0.79 -4.28 1.80
C TYR A 63 -1.39 -5.48 1.07
N LEU A 64 -2.64 -5.82 1.41
CA LEU A 64 -3.28 -7.06 0.99
C LEU A 64 -3.39 -7.17 -0.54
N ARG A 65 -3.75 -6.06 -1.21
CA ARG A 65 -3.86 -6.02 -2.68
C ARG A 65 -2.53 -6.21 -3.39
N GLN A 66 -1.42 -5.69 -2.83
CA GLN A 66 -0.09 -5.93 -3.38
C GLN A 66 0.29 -7.41 -3.25
N VAL A 67 0.06 -8.02 -2.08
CA VAL A 67 0.35 -9.45 -1.86
C VAL A 67 -0.49 -10.34 -2.76
N GLU A 68 -1.80 -10.08 -2.89
CA GLU A 68 -2.69 -10.78 -3.80
C GLU A 68 -2.18 -10.72 -5.25
N MET A 69 -1.83 -9.51 -5.72
CA MET A 69 -1.28 -9.30 -7.06
C MET A 69 0.04 -10.05 -7.27
N LEU A 70 0.97 -9.99 -6.32
CA LEU A 70 2.25 -10.70 -6.40
C LEU A 70 2.06 -12.21 -6.43
N ARG A 71 1.13 -12.75 -5.63
CA ARG A 71 0.79 -14.18 -5.65
C ARG A 71 0.20 -14.59 -7.00
N ALA A 72 -0.68 -13.78 -7.57
CA ALA A 72 -1.25 -14.04 -8.89
C ALA A 72 -0.19 -14.04 -10.00
N LEU A 73 0.79 -13.12 -9.93
CA LEU A 73 1.92 -13.11 -10.88
C LEU A 73 2.88 -14.29 -10.71
N ALA A 74 2.95 -14.87 -9.52
CA ALA A 74 3.79 -16.02 -9.20
C ALA A 74 3.08 -17.37 -9.41
N ALA A 75 1.79 -17.38 -9.72
CA ALA A 75 1.05 -18.59 -10.03
C ALA A 75 1.60 -19.22 -11.34
N PRO A 76 1.73 -20.56 -11.41
CA PRO A 76 2.27 -21.26 -12.56
C PRO A 76 1.37 -21.17 -13.80
#